data_AF-A0A7S3GP16-F1
#
_entry.id   AF-A0A7S3GP16-F1
#
_cell.length_a   1.000
_cell.length_b   1.000
_cell.length_c   1.000
_cell.angle_alpha   90.00
_cell.angle_beta   90.00
_cell.angle_gamma   90.00
#
_symmetry.space_group_name_H-M   'P 1'
#
loop_
_entity.id
_entity.type
_entity.pdbx_description
1 polymer ?
#
loop_
_entity_poly.entity_id
_entity_poly.type
_entity_poly.pdbx_seq_one_letter_code
_entity_poly.pdbx_strand_id
1 'polypeptide(L)'
;IRNMPAPMTARESLWLPFIVRELAGGEKRLRETIVVGHSSGATAAMRLAETHRVGGIVLVAAYTSDLGDLNERASGYFSRPWQWEKQKENAGFIVQFASTDDPFLPLEEQR
;
A
#
# COMPACT_ATOMS: atom_id res chain seq x y z
N ILE A 1 -3.30 8.08 -20.63
CA ILE A 1 -2.91 7.45 -19.33
C ILE A 1 -3.22 8.44 -18.23
N ARG A 2 -3.90 8.04 -17.15
CA ARG A 2 -4.26 8.89 -16.00
C ARG A 2 -3.34 8.55 -14.82
N ASN A 3 -2.78 9.56 -14.17
CA ASN A 3 -1.93 9.39 -12.98
C ASN A 3 -2.78 9.22 -11.71
N MET A 4 -2.17 8.67 -10.67
CA MET A 4 -2.70 8.72 -9.30
C MET A 4 -2.81 10.18 -8.81
N PRO A 5 -3.80 10.51 -7.95
CA PRO A 5 -3.92 11.85 -7.39
C PRO A 5 -2.72 12.18 -6.50
N ALA A 6 -2.22 13.41 -6.50
CA ALA A 6 -1.02 13.81 -5.73
C ALA A 6 0.18 12.84 -5.91
N PRO A 7 0.62 12.60 -7.17
CA PRO A 7 1.53 11.50 -7.51
C PRO A 7 2.92 11.62 -6.89
N MET A 8 3.32 12.82 -6.43
CA MET A 8 4.62 13.03 -5.77
C MET A 8 4.61 12.67 -4.28
N THR A 9 3.47 12.83 -3.61
CA THR A 9 3.35 12.68 -2.14
C THR A 9 2.64 11.39 -1.72
N ALA A 10 2.00 10.71 -2.68
CA ALA A 10 1.25 9.48 -2.46
C ALA A 10 0.22 9.51 -1.31
N ARG A 11 -0.43 10.66 -1.05
CA ARG A 11 -1.28 10.87 0.14
C ARG A 11 -2.35 9.79 0.31
N GLU A 12 -2.32 9.13 1.46
CA GLU A 12 -3.28 8.09 1.85
C GLU A 12 -4.73 8.53 1.67
N SER A 13 -5.05 9.74 2.17
CA SER A 13 -6.40 10.33 2.14
C SER A 13 -6.94 10.56 0.72
N LEU A 14 -6.07 10.56 -0.30
CA LEU A 14 -6.43 10.68 -1.70
C LEU A 14 -6.33 9.33 -2.43
N TRP A 15 -5.29 8.56 -2.15
CA TRP A 15 -5.00 7.31 -2.85
C TRP A 15 -5.98 6.21 -2.49
N LEU A 16 -6.28 5.98 -1.21
CA LEU A 16 -7.20 4.91 -0.82
C LEU A 16 -8.59 5.11 -1.42
N PRO A 17 -9.25 6.28 -1.28
CA PRO A 17 -10.54 6.52 -1.92
C PRO A 17 -10.50 6.38 -3.44
N PHE A 18 -9.40 6.80 -4.07
CA PHE A 18 -9.21 6.68 -5.52
C PHE A 18 -9.10 5.22 -5.97
N ILE A 19 -8.29 4.40 -5.28
CA ILE A 19 -8.16 2.97 -5.54
C ILE A 19 -9.53 2.30 -5.43
N VAL A 20 -10.25 2.57 -4.35
CA VAL A 20 -11.57 1.97 -4.10
C VAL A 20 -12.58 2.37 -5.16
N ARG A 21 -12.74 3.67 -5.44
CA ARG A 21 -13.84 4.17 -6.27
C ARG A 21 -13.54 4.10 -7.76
N GLU A 22 -12.35 4.52 -8.15
CA GLU A 22 -12.00 4.75 -9.55
C GLU A 22 -11.30 3.55 -10.18
N LEU A 23 -10.40 2.88 -9.45
CA LEU A 23 -9.65 1.73 -9.99
C LEU A 23 -10.42 0.41 -9.83
N ALA A 24 -10.91 0.12 -8.63
CA ALA A 24 -11.67 -1.10 -8.36
C ALA A 24 -13.15 -1.00 -8.79
N GLY A 25 -13.69 0.22 -8.93
CA GLY A 25 -15.11 0.42 -9.23
C GLY A 25 -16.05 0.18 -8.04
N GLY A 26 -15.55 0.40 -6.81
CA GLY A 26 -16.30 0.34 -5.55
C GLY A 26 -15.81 -0.73 -4.59
N GLU A 27 -16.13 -0.56 -3.30
CA GLU A 27 -15.68 -1.43 -2.20
C GLU A 27 -16.02 -2.91 -2.41
N LYS A 28 -17.21 -3.22 -2.97
CA LYS A 28 -17.65 -4.60 -3.20
C LYS A 28 -16.73 -5.35 -4.17
N ARG A 29 -16.16 -4.63 -5.16
CA ARG A 29 -15.29 -5.20 -6.19
C ARG A 29 -13.89 -5.51 -5.68
N LEU A 30 -13.46 -4.91 -4.56
CA LEU A 30 -12.14 -5.15 -3.97
C LEU A 30 -11.91 -6.63 -3.66
N ARG A 31 -12.95 -7.35 -3.21
CA ARG A 31 -12.87 -8.78 -2.89
C ARG A 31 -12.48 -9.66 -4.08
N GLU A 32 -12.67 -9.17 -5.30
CA GLU A 32 -12.31 -9.84 -6.56
C GLU A 32 -11.08 -9.18 -7.22
N THR A 33 -10.51 -8.17 -6.57
CA THR A 33 -9.39 -7.39 -7.10
C THR A 33 -8.08 -7.84 -6.46
N ILE A 34 -7.07 -8.07 -7.31
CA ILE A 34 -5.68 -8.21 -6.87
C ILE A 34 -5.02 -6.84 -6.99
N VAL A 35 -4.56 -6.28 -5.87
CA VAL A 35 -3.88 -4.99 -5.85
C VAL A 35 -2.38 -5.21 -5.97
N VAL A 36 -1.79 -4.77 -7.07
CA VAL A 36 -0.33 -4.79 -7.28
C VAL A 36 0.22 -3.42 -6.94
N GLY A 37 0.90 -3.30 -5.80
CA GLY A 37 1.50 -2.08 -5.30
C GLY A 37 3.01 -2.11 -5.40
N HIS A 38 3.60 -1.00 -5.85
CA HIS A 38 5.06 -0.79 -5.89
C HIS A 38 5.43 0.41 -5.00
N SER A 39 6.43 0.25 -4.13
CA SER A 39 6.89 1.29 -3.20
C SER A 39 5.71 1.90 -2.43
N SER A 40 5.45 3.20 -2.52
CA SER A 40 4.29 3.83 -1.82
C SER A 40 2.94 3.20 -2.20
N GLY A 41 2.83 2.59 -3.39
CA GLY A 41 1.65 1.81 -3.78
C GLY A 41 1.51 0.50 -3.02
N ALA A 42 2.62 -0.14 -2.63
CA ALA A 42 2.60 -1.31 -1.76
C ALA A 42 2.12 -0.91 -0.35
N THR A 43 2.63 0.21 0.18
CA THR A 43 2.18 0.82 1.43
C THR A 43 0.69 1.14 1.42
N ALA A 44 0.18 1.70 0.31
CA ALA A 44 -1.24 1.96 0.11
C ALA A 44 -2.07 0.66 0.10
N ALA A 45 -1.59 -0.39 -0.56
CA ALA A 45 -2.25 -1.70 -0.59
C ALA A 45 -2.33 -2.33 0.81
N MET A 46 -1.27 -2.24 1.60
CA MET A 46 -1.25 -2.70 2.99
C MET A 46 -2.29 -1.95 3.83
N ARG A 47 -2.34 -0.61 3.76
CA ARG A 47 -3.36 0.18 4.48
C ARG A 47 -4.78 -0.09 4.01
N LEU A 48 -4.97 -0.31 2.71
CA LEU A 48 -6.27 -0.70 2.17
C LEU A 48 -6.74 -2.04 2.79
N ALA A 49 -5.85 -3.02 2.91
CA ALA A 49 -6.12 -4.32 3.51
C ALA A 49 -6.39 -4.25 5.04
N GLU A 50 -6.04 -3.18 5.74
CA GLU A 50 -6.44 -3.02 7.15
C GLU A 50 -7.95 -2.83 7.32
N THR A 51 -8.61 -2.26 6.31
CA THR A 51 -10.01 -1.80 6.40
C THR A 51 -10.95 -2.47 5.39
N HIS A 52 -10.42 -3.06 4.32
CA HIS A 52 -11.21 -3.66 3.24
C HIS A 52 -10.74 -5.06 2.90
N ARG A 53 -11.69 -5.95 2.63
CA ARG A 53 -11.37 -7.26 2.05
C ARG A 53 -10.98 -7.12 0.58
N VAL A 54 -9.82 -7.67 0.24
CA VAL A 54 -9.24 -7.65 -1.11
C VAL A 54 -9.00 -9.08 -1.59
N GLY A 55 -9.11 -9.32 -2.91
CA GLY A 55 -8.86 -10.63 -3.50
C GLY A 55 -7.42 -11.11 -3.25
N GLY A 56 -6.48 -10.16 -3.25
CA GLY A 56 -5.11 -10.35 -2.79
C GLY A 56 -4.29 -9.07 -2.96
N ILE A 57 -3.10 -9.05 -2.36
CA ILE A 57 -2.14 -7.97 -2.54
C ILE A 57 -0.78 -8.53 -2.98
N VAL A 58 -0.18 -7.87 -3.97
CA VAL A 58 1.19 -8.10 -4.40
C VAL A 58 1.99 -6.85 -4.06
N LEU A 59 2.99 -7.02 -3.21
CA LEU A 59 3.77 -5.95 -2.61
C LEU A 59 5.19 -5.99 -3.20
N VAL A 60 5.56 -4.97 -3.97
CA VAL A 60 6.91 -4.83 -4.53
C VAL A 60 7.58 -3.65 -3.84
N ALA A 61 8.72 -3.86 -3.19
CA ALA A 61 9.44 -2.82 -2.45
C ALA A 61 8.55 -2.18 -1.36
N ALA A 62 7.86 -3.00 -0.55
CA ALA A 62 7.08 -2.54 0.61
C ALA A 62 8.02 -2.11 1.75
N TYR A 63 7.57 -1.14 2.55
CA TYR A 63 8.31 -0.60 3.69
C TYR A 63 7.35 -0.14 4.78
N THR A 64 7.86 0.02 6.01
CA THR A 64 7.03 0.10 7.22
C THR A 64 7.18 1.40 8.00
N SER A 65 8.21 2.20 7.73
CA SER A 65 8.39 3.53 8.33
C SER A 65 8.48 4.63 7.27
N ASP A 66 8.51 5.89 7.70
CA ASP A 66 8.77 7.03 6.80
C ASP A 66 10.27 7.22 6.51
N LEU A 67 11.15 6.36 7.05
CA LEU A 67 12.61 6.41 6.89
C LEU A 67 13.24 7.74 7.33
N GLY A 68 12.52 8.56 8.12
CA GLY A 68 12.91 9.93 8.43
C GLY A 68 12.75 10.91 7.26
N ASP A 69 12.15 10.49 6.14
CA ASP A 69 11.85 11.35 4.99
C ASP A 69 10.56 12.15 5.20
N LEU A 70 10.65 13.46 4.97
CA LEU A 70 9.53 14.39 5.21
C LEU A 70 8.36 14.18 4.23
N ASN A 71 8.65 13.77 3.00
CA ASN A 71 7.63 13.51 1.98
C ASN A 71 6.90 12.20 2.27
N GLU A 72 7.63 11.15 2.66
CA GLU A 72 7.06 9.89 3.13
C GLU A 72 6.17 10.10 4.36
N ARG A 73 6.63 10.89 5.34
CA ARG A 73 5.80 11.24 6.49
C ARG A 73 4.53 12.01 6.09
N ALA A 74 4.64 12.91 5.13
CA ALA A 74 3.50 13.69 4.61
C ALA A 74 2.49 12.85 3.81
N SER A 75 2.84 11.63 3.39
CA SER A 75 1.90 10.69 2.78
C SER A 75 0.78 10.27 3.75
N GLY A 76 1.08 10.25 5.05
CA GLY A 76 0.16 9.87 6.13
C GLY A 76 0.20 8.38 6.51
N TYR A 77 0.84 7.51 5.70
CA TYR A 77 0.81 6.06 5.90
C TYR A 77 1.50 5.58 7.17
N PHE A 78 2.50 6.31 7.68
CA PHE A 78 3.38 5.84 8.76
C PHE A 78 3.04 6.44 10.13
N SER A 79 1.94 7.19 10.22
CA SER A 79 1.53 7.94 11.41
C SER A 79 0.94 7.09 12.55
N ARG A 80 0.73 5.78 12.33
CA ARG A 80 0.18 4.85 13.32
C ARG A 80 0.71 3.43 13.12
N PRO A 81 0.64 2.54 14.14
CA PRO A 81 1.04 1.15 14.00
C PRO A 81 0.30 0.43 12.85
N TRP A 82 0.96 -0.58 12.30
CA TRP A 82 0.38 -1.45 11.28
C TRP A 82 -0.51 -2.53 11.90
N GLN A 83 -1.67 -2.77 11.29
CA GLN A 83 -2.63 -3.77 11.74
C GLN A 83 -2.42 -5.10 11.01
N TRP A 84 -1.29 -5.75 11.26
CA TRP A 84 -0.84 -6.95 10.54
C TRP A 84 -1.89 -8.07 10.48
N GLU A 85 -2.56 -8.34 11.61
CA GLU A 85 -3.63 -9.35 11.65
C GLU A 85 -4.81 -8.97 10.74
N LYS A 86 -5.18 -7.69 10.68
CA LYS A 86 -6.25 -7.23 9.78
C LYS A 86 -5.86 -7.40 8.32
N GLN A 87 -4.63 -7.07 7.97
CA GLN A 87 -4.13 -7.24 6.59
C GLN A 87 -4.20 -8.71 6.17
N LYS A 88 -3.75 -9.63 7.03
CA LYS A 88 -3.82 -11.09 6.80
C LYS A 88 -5.27 -11.60 6.73
N GLU A 89 -6.15 -11.13 7.62
CA GLU A 89 -7.57 -11.53 7.64
C GLU A 89 -8.34 -11.07 6.40
N ASN A 90 -7.98 -9.90 5.86
CA ASN A 90 -8.73 -9.24 4.80
C ASN A 90 -8.18 -9.51 3.40
N ALA A 91 -6.89 -9.85 3.25
CA ALA A 91 -6.31 -10.20 1.97
C ALA A 91 -6.47 -11.70 1.70
N GLY A 92 -7.04 -12.07 0.55
CA GLY A 92 -7.16 -13.48 0.15
C GLY A 92 -5.80 -14.17 0.02
N PHE A 93 -4.78 -13.43 -0.44
CA PHE A 93 -3.38 -13.82 -0.37
C PHE A 93 -2.48 -12.58 -0.31
N ILE A 94 -1.24 -12.76 0.16
CA ILE A 94 -0.19 -11.74 0.20
C ILE A 94 1.06 -12.32 -0.44
N VAL A 95 1.62 -11.63 -1.43
CA VAL A 95 2.93 -11.95 -2.03
C VAL A 95 3.81 -10.72 -1.91
N GLN A 96 5.03 -10.88 -1.41
CA GLN A 96 5.99 -9.79 -1.23
C GLN A 96 7.28 -10.06 -1.99
N PHE A 97 7.76 -9.03 -2.68
CA PHE A 97 9.06 -9.01 -3.35
C PHE A 97 9.88 -7.87 -2.75
N ALA A 98 11.09 -8.22 -2.29
CA ALA A 98 12.06 -7.30 -1.74
C ALA A 98 13.38 -7.43 -2.51
N SER A 99 14.10 -6.32 -2.71
CA SER A 99 15.46 -6.36 -3.25
C SER A 99 16.47 -6.28 -2.12
N THR A 100 17.53 -7.08 -2.20
CA THR A 100 18.64 -7.04 -1.24
C THR A 100 19.58 -5.84 -1.45
N ASP A 101 19.43 -5.14 -2.57
CA ASP A 101 20.25 -4.02 -3.03
C ASP A 101 19.39 -2.81 -3.47
N ASP A 102 18.17 -2.69 -2.94
CA ASP A 102 17.33 -1.52 -3.18
C ASP A 102 18.05 -0.25 -2.66
N PRO A 103 18.31 0.76 -3.51
CA PRO A 103 19.08 1.94 -3.11
C PRO A 103 18.27 2.91 -2.24
N PHE A 104 16.95 2.72 -2.14
CA PHE A 104 16.04 3.56 -1.37
C PHE A 104 15.59 2.91 -0.07
N LEU A 105 15.39 1.59 -0.07
CA LEU A 105 14.79 0.87 1.05
C LEU A 105 15.75 -0.16 1.64
N PRO A 106 16.14 -0.05 2.92
CA PRO A 106 16.93 -1.09 3.56
C PRO A 106 16.12 -2.39 3.64
N LEU A 107 16.78 -3.55 3.55
CA LEU A 107 16.11 -4.85 3.53
C LEU A 107 15.28 -5.09 4.79
N GLU A 108 15.68 -4.53 5.93
CA GLU A 108 14.98 -4.63 7.21
C GLU A 108 13.56 -4.05 7.18
N GLU A 109 13.33 -3.04 6.34
CA GLU A 109 12.01 -2.43 6.14
C GLU A 109 11.10 -3.28 5.24
N GLN A 110 11.70 -4.18 4.45
CA GLN A 110 11.00 -4.99 3.45
C GLN A 110 10.69 -6.42 3.94
N ARG A 111 10.63 -6.63 5.26
CA ARG A 111 10.42 -7.95 5.91
C ARG A 111 9.01 -8.15 6.43
#